data_AF-A0A6J4Y9Q7-F1
#
_entry.id   AF-A0A6J4Y9Q7-F1
#
_cell.length_a   1.000
_cell.length_b   1.000
_cell.length_c   1.000
_cell.angle_alpha   90.00
_cell.angle_beta   90.00
_cell.angle_gamma   90.00
#
_symmetry.space_group_name_H-M   'P 1'
#
loop_
_entity.id
_entity.type
_entity.pdbx_description
1 polymer ?
#
loop_
_entity_poly.entity_id
_entity_poly.type
_entity_poly.pdbx_seq_one_letter_code
_entity_poly.pdbx_strand_id
1 'polypeptide(L)'
;MAQPITTKSSGICFAFPDVCKTPTPGGPVPIPYPNIGDLSQADKTSENVKINGKPIILEDSEIPSSNGDEAGSIGGVVSGKIKGKVTFTTYSSTVKVEGKGVVRMGDTTQQNDDNAVGTVLYGEATLKGG
;
A
#
# COMPACT_ATOMS: atom_id res chain seq x y z
N MET A 1 0.79 4.16 21.56
CA MET A 1 -0.65 3.95 21.30
C MET A 1 -0.79 2.73 20.39
N ALA A 2 -1.79 1.88 20.63
CA ALA A 2 -2.11 0.82 19.68
C ALA A 2 -2.65 1.46 18.39
N GLN A 3 -2.03 1.15 17.24
CA GLN A 3 -2.51 1.59 15.95
C GLN A 3 -3.61 0.62 15.46
N PRO A 4 -4.68 1.12 14.82
CA PRO A 4 -5.73 0.28 14.23
C PRO A 4 -5.18 -0.76 13.25
N ILE A 5 -5.68 -2.00 13.29
CA ILE A 5 -5.26 -3.09 12.38
C ILE A 5 -5.90 -2.90 11.00
N THR A 6 -5.12 -3.06 9.94
CA THR A 6 -5.59 -2.92 8.56
C THR A 6 -6.16 -4.25 8.06
N THR A 7 -7.30 -4.18 7.37
CA THR A 7 -7.98 -5.33 6.74
C THR A 7 -8.16 -5.10 5.25
N LYS A 8 -8.43 -6.19 4.52
CA LYS A 8 -8.85 -6.18 3.11
C LYS A 8 -10.23 -5.53 3.00
N SER A 9 -10.24 -4.21 2.84
CA SER A 9 -11.42 -3.37 2.87
C SER A 9 -11.26 -2.17 1.91
N SER A 10 -12.27 -1.32 1.79
CA SER A 10 -12.29 -0.13 0.91
C SER A 10 -11.39 1.03 1.38
N GLY A 11 -10.33 0.75 2.15
CA GLY A 11 -9.31 1.73 2.52
C GLY A 11 -8.19 1.81 1.47
N ILE A 12 -7.26 2.75 1.65
CA ILE A 12 -6.16 2.96 0.70
C ILE A 12 -4.78 3.00 1.37
N CYS A 13 -3.77 2.69 0.58
CA CYS A 13 -2.40 3.14 0.75
C CYS A 13 -2.19 4.37 -0.15
N PHE A 14 -1.50 5.40 0.34
CA PHE A 14 -1.23 6.62 -0.43
C PHE A 14 0.25 6.97 -0.40
N ALA A 15 0.81 7.32 -1.55
CA ALA A 15 2.18 7.81 -1.70
C ALA A 15 2.18 9.11 -2.50
N PHE A 16 3.03 10.05 -2.08
CA PHE A 16 3.38 11.24 -2.84
C PHE A 16 4.72 11.78 -2.31
N PRO A 17 5.66 12.19 -3.19
CA PRO A 17 5.57 12.13 -4.65
C PRO A 17 5.94 10.74 -5.22
N ASP A 18 5.19 10.29 -6.21
CA ASP A 18 5.57 9.21 -7.13
C ASP A 18 6.11 9.84 -8.43
N VAL A 19 7.43 9.95 -8.55
CA VAL A 19 8.03 10.65 -9.69
C VAL A 19 8.12 9.70 -10.88
N CYS A 20 7.32 9.97 -11.91
CA CYS A 20 7.24 9.17 -13.13
C CYS A 20 7.66 9.99 -14.36
N LYS A 21 8.12 9.29 -15.40
CA LYS A 21 8.52 9.89 -16.67
C LYS A 21 7.29 10.10 -17.54
N THR A 22 6.99 11.35 -17.85
CA THR A 22 5.84 11.75 -18.66
C THR A 22 6.28 12.12 -20.06
N PRO A 23 5.66 11.56 -21.12
CA PRO A 23 5.99 11.93 -22.48
C PRO A 23 5.63 13.39 -22.77
N THR A 24 6.57 14.13 -23.37
CA THR A 24 6.34 15.48 -23.89
C THR A 24 6.95 15.60 -25.29
N PRO A 25 6.61 16.63 -26.08
CA PRO A 25 7.25 16.85 -27.39
C PRO A 25 8.78 17.00 -27.33
N GLY A 26 9.33 17.46 -26.20
CA GLY A 26 10.77 17.61 -25.98
C GLY A 26 11.46 16.36 -25.40
N GLY A 27 10.73 15.26 -25.24
CA GLY A 27 11.20 14.03 -24.59
C GLY A 27 10.58 13.79 -23.20
N PRO A 28 10.95 12.69 -22.53
CA PRO A 28 10.38 12.35 -21.22
C PRO A 28 10.80 13.33 -20.13
N VAL A 29 9.83 13.83 -19.35
CA VAL A 29 10.06 14.73 -18.22
C VAL A 29 9.65 14.06 -16.91
N PRO A 30 10.48 14.07 -15.84
CA PRO A 30 10.07 13.60 -14.52
C PRO A 30 8.99 14.51 -13.90
N ILE A 31 7.83 13.97 -13.57
CA ILE A 31 6.71 14.69 -12.96
C ILE A 31 6.24 13.93 -11.71
N PRO A 32 6.00 14.62 -10.57
CA PRO A 32 5.45 13.99 -9.37
C PRO A 32 3.94 13.72 -9.51
N TYR A 33 3.54 12.49 -9.24
CA TYR A 33 2.15 12.03 -9.22
C TYR A 33 1.74 11.51 -7.83
N PRO A 34 0.44 11.48 -7.52
CA PRO A 34 -0.05 10.60 -6.46
C PRO A 34 0.05 9.14 -6.90
N ASN A 35 0.28 8.25 -5.95
CA ASN A 35 0.14 6.81 -6.16
C ASN A 35 -0.75 6.20 -5.07
N ILE A 36 -1.69 5.37 -5.47
CA ILE A 36 -2.76 4.83 -4.63
C ILE A 36 -2.81 3.31 -4.78
N GLY A 37 -2.72 2.60 -3.66
CA GLY A 37 -3.04 1.18 -3.55
C GLY A 37 -4.40 0.98 -2.90
N ASP A 38 -5.29 0.21 -3.54
CA ASP A 38 -6.58 -0.17 -2.94
C ASP A 38 -6.42 -1.41 -2.06
N LEU A 39 -6.66 -1.27 -0.75
CA LEU A 39 -6.52 -2.36 0.21
C LEU A 39 -7.52 -3.51 -0.05
N SER A 40 -8.61 -3.26 -0.75
CA SER A 40 -9.59 -4.29 -1.13
C SER A 40 -9.02 -5.27 -2.16
N GLN A 41 -7.96 -4.87 -2.87
CA GLN A 41 -7.25 -5.67 -3.87
C GLN A 41 -6.02 -6.38 -3.28
N ALA A 42 -5.79 -6.30 -1.97
CA ALA A 42 -4.65 -6.96 -1.36
C ALA A 42 -4.75 -8.49 -1.43
N ASP A 43 -3.66 -9.14 -1.80
CA ASP A 43 -3.47 -10.59 -1.81
C ASP A 43 -2.55 -11.03 -0.69
N LYS A 44 -2.47 -12.35 -0.45
CA LYS A 44 -1.70 -12.97 0.65
C LYS A 44 -2.07 -12.40 2.02
N THR A 45 -3.36 -12.10 2.21
CA THR A 45 -3.94 -11.71 3.48
C THR A 45 -4.16 -12.92 4.38
N SER A 46 -4.57 -12.72 5.63
CA SER A 46 -4.91 -13.85 6.50
C SER A 46 -6.00 -14.75 5.91
N GLU A 47 -5.90 -16.05 6.16
CA GLU A 47 -6.83 -17.04 5.62
C GLU A 47 -8.00 -17.26 6.58
N ASN A 48 -7.70 -17.45 7.87
CA ASN A 48 -8.65 -17.94 8.87
C ASN A 48 -9.09 -16.86 9.86
N VAL A 49 -8.23 -15.88 10.13
CA VAL A 49 -8.51 -14.81 11.09
C VAL A 49 -9.08 -13.60 10.36
N LYS A 50 -10.20 -13.07 10.86
CA LYS A 50 -10.90 -11.94 10.24
C LYS A 50 -11.31 -10.92 11.31
N ILE A 51 -11.31 -9.64 10.95
CA ILE A 51 -11.93 -8.56 11.74
C ILE A 51 -13.14 -8.08 10.96
N ASN A 52 -14.32 -8.06 11.59
CA ASN A 52 -15.58 -7.68 10.94
C ASN A 52 -15.84 -8.44 9.62
N GLY A 53 -15.49 -9.73 9.58
CA GLY A 53 -15.65 -10.58 8.39
C GLY A 53 -14.62 -10.35 7.28
N LYS A 54 -13.65 -9.45 7.47
CA LYS A 54 -12.61 -9.12 6.48
C LYS A 54 -11.25 -9.72 6.86
N PRO A 55 -10.51 -10.32 5.91
CA PRO A 55 -9.12 -10.73 6.11
C PRO A 55 -8.24 -9.58 6.60
N ILE A 56 -7.23 -9.90 7.39
CA ILE A 56 -6.23 -8.98 7.93
C ILE A 56 -5.08 -8.87 6.93
N ILE A 57 -4.55 -7.65 6.73
CA ILE A 57 -3.34 -7.43 5.92
C ILE A 57 -2.11 -7.80 6.76
N LEU A 58 -1.24 -8.63 6.20
CA LEU A 58 -0.06 -9.18 6.86
C LEU A 58 1.23 -8.65 6.23
N GLU A 59 2.36 -8.85 6.89
CA GLU A 59 3.68 -8.37 6.46
C GLU A 59 4.10 -8.82 5.05
N ASP A 60 3.59 -9.95 4.56
CA ASP A 60 3.85 -10.48 3.21
C ASP A 60 2.70 -10.27 2.22
N SER A 61 1.65 -9.53 2.64
CA SER A 61 0.59 -9.10 1.74
C SER A 61 1.12 -8.12 0.70
N GLU A 62 0.46 -8.08 -0.45
CA GLU A 62 0.77 -7.13 -1.52
C GLU A 62 -0.52 -6.71 -2.24
N ILE A 63 -0.54 -5.50 -2.78
CA ILE A 63 -1.59 -5.09 -3.72
C ILE A 63 -0.98 -5.20 -5.11
N PRO A 64 -1.52 -6.04 -6.01
CA PRO A 64 -0.87 -6.36 -7.28
C PRO A 64 -0.63 -5.15 -8.21
N SER A 65 -1.42 -4.09 -8.06
CA SER A 65 -1.36 -2.93 -8.93
C SER A 65 -1.82 -1.66 -8.22
N SER A 66 -1.10 -0.56 -8.43
CA SER A 66 -1.47 0.78 -7.97
C SER A 66 -2.01 1.66 -9.11
N ASN A 67 -2.44 2.88 -8.77
CA ASN A 67 -3.01 3.86 -9.72
C ASN A 67 -2.73 5.31 -9.31
N GLY A 68 -3.04 6.27 -10.18
CA GLY A 68 -2.86 7.72 -9.97
C GLY A 68 -1.68 8.33 -10.73
N ASP A 69 -0.77 7.48 -11.22
CA ASP A 69 0.47 7.84 -11.91
C ASP A 69 0.43 7.57 -13.43
N GLU A 70 -0.72 7.19 -14.00
CA GLU A 70 -0.83 6.71 -15.38
C GLU A 70 -0.43 7.75 -16.45
N ALA A 71 -0.45 9.04 -16.12
CA ALA A 71 0.05 10.09 -17.00
C ALA A 71 1.58 10.02 -17.18
N GLY A 72 2.31 9.49 -16.20
CA GLY A 72 3.73 9.15 -16.28
C GLY A 72 3.98 7.86 -17.06
N SER A 73 3.47 7.79 -18.29
CA SER A 73 3.33 6.56 -19.06
C SER A 73 4.64 5.94 -19.60
N ILE A 74 5.79 6.49 -19.25
CA ILE A 74 7.12 5.88 -19.48
C ILE A 74 7.63 5.18 -18.20
N GLY A 75 6.86 5.31 -17.10
CA GLY A 75 7.07 4.64 -15.83
C GLY A 75 7.85 5.45 -14.81
N GLY A 76 7.90 4.91 -13.59
CA GLY A 76 8.62 5.47 -12.46
C GLY A 76 10.09 5.75 -12.78
N VAL A 77 10.64 6.83 -12.23
CA VAL A 77 12.06 7.19 -12.42
C VAL A 77 12.98 6.10 -11.86
N VAL A 78 12.58 5.46 -10.76
CA VAL A 78 13.30 4.36 -10.11
C VAL A 78 12.83 3.02 -10.67
N SER A 79 11.52 2.75 -10.69
CA SER A 79 11.00 1.41 -11.01
C SER A 79 10.92 1.10 -12.51
N GLY A 80 10.78 2.13 -13.37
CA GLY A 80 10.48 1.95 -14.79
C GLY A 80 9.10 1.33 -15.05
N LYS A 81 8.23 1.29 -14.03
CA LYS A 81 6.91 0.64 -14.07
C LYS A 81 5.79 1.68 -13.99
N ILE A 82 4.62 1.25 -14.43
CA ILE A 82 3.36 1.99 -14.33
C ILE A 82 2.39 1.02 -13.68
N LYS A 83 1.65 1.48 -12.67
CA LYS A 83 0.71 0.64 -11.93
C LYS A 83 1.37 -0.60 -11.32
N GLY A 84 2.63 -0.48 -10.89
CA GLY A 84 3.37 -1.53 -10.19
C GLY A 84 2.72 -1.89 -8.85
N LYS A 85 3.25 -2.91 -8.18
CA LYS A 85 2.63 -3.40 -6.95
C LYS A 85 2.87 -2.46 -5.76
N VAL A 86 2.06 -2.64 -4.72
CA VAL A 86 2.27 -2.03 -3.40
C VAL A 86 2.65 -3.12 -2.39
N THR A 87 3.71 -2.89 -1.63
CA THR A 87 4.15 -3.74 -0.52
C THR A 87 4.20 -2.95 0.79
N PHE A 88 4.15 -3.66 1.92
CA PHE A 88 4.17 -3.05 3.26
C PHE A 88 5.55 -3.24 3.89
N THR A 89 6.22 -2.15 4.23
CA THR A 89 7.62 -2.17 4.73
C THR A 89 7.74 -2.06 6.24
N THR A 90 6.69 -1.61 6.92
CA THR A 90 6.58 -1.71 8.38
C THR A 90 5.29 -2.43 8.75
N TYR A 91 5.32 -3.04 9.93
CA TYR A 91 4.23 -3.84 10.47
C TYR A 91 4.48 -4.05 11.96
N SER A 92 3.52 -4.67 12.65
CA SER A 92 3.66 -4.99 14.06
C SER A 92 4.68 -6.11 14.30
N SER A 93 5.67 -5.87 15.16
CA SER A 93 6.64 -6.89 15.58
C SER A 93 6.10 -7.82 16.69
N THR A 94 5.09 -7.39 17.43
CA THR A 94 4.56 -8.09 18.61
C THR A 94 3.17 -8.68 18.39
N VAL A 95 2.32 -8.02 17.59
CA VAL A 95 0.98 -8.53 17.25
C VAL A 95 1.10 -9.30 15.95
N LYS A 96 0.85 -10.62 16.04
CA LYS A 96 0.97 -11.53 14.92
C LYS A 96 -0.32 -12.28 14.68
N VAL A 97 -0.61 -12.52 13.41
CA VAL A 97 -1.71 -13.37 12.94
C VAL A 97 -1.11 -14.38 12.00
N GLU A 98 -1.42 -15.67 12.22
CA GLU A 98 -0.88 -16.76 11.39
C GLU A 98 0.66 -16.76 11.33
N GLY A 99 1.29 -16.37 12.45
CA GLY A 99 2.75 -16.27 12.59
C GLY A 99 3.37 -15.00 12.00
N LYS A 100 2.58 -14.17 11.32
CA LYS A 100 3.02 -13.00 10.57
C LYS A 100 2.66 -11.68 11.24
N GLY A 101 3.52 -10.66 11.10
CA GLY A 101 3.23 -9.32 11.59
C GLY A 101 1.98 -8.71 10.94
N VAL A 102 1.11 -8.09 11.72
CA VAL A 102 -0.08 -7.39 11.18
C VAL A 102 0.29 -5.99 10.69
N VAL A 103 -0.23 -5.62 9.53
CA VAL A 103 -0.15 -4.24 9.02
C VAL A 103 -1.20 -3.37 9.71
N ARG A 104 -0.84 -2.13 10.01
CA ARG A 104 -1.67 -1.17 10.75
C ARG A 104 -1.79 0.12 9.96
N MET A 105 -2.79 0.91 10.33
CA MET A 105 -2.86 2.30 9.90
C MET A 105 -1.57 3.03 10.29
N GLY A 106 -0.99 3.77 9.35
CA GLY A 106 0.27 4.47 9.55
C GLY A 106 1.52 3.65 9.25
N ASP A 107 1.41 2.34 8.97
CA ASP A 107 2.56 1.57 8.49
C ASP A 107 2.98 2.04 7.08
N THR A 108 4.29 1.98 6.82
CA THR A 108 4.91 2.47 5.58
C THR A 108 4.70 1.47 4.45
N THR A 109 4.53 1.98 3.24
CA THR A 109 4.44 1.17 2.02
C THR A 109 5.47 1.58 0.99
N GLN A 110 5.79 0.66 0.09
CA GLN A 110 6.46 0.93 -1.17
C GLN A 110 5.45 0.75 -2.29
N GLN A 111 5.34 1.72 -3.19
CA GLN A 111 4.32 1.74 -4.23
C GLN A 111 4.95 1.85 -5.62
N ASN A 112 4.21 1.36 -6.63
CA ASN A 112 4.62 1.33 -8.02
C ASN A 112 5.95 0.59 -8.24
N ASP A 113 6.08 -0.61 -7.64
CA ASP A 113 7.32 -1.40 -7.63
C ASP A 113 8.51 -0.59 -7.06
N ASP A 114 8.38 -0.11 -5.81
CA ASP A 114 9.42 0.63 -5.07
C ASP A 114 9.76 2.04 -5.61
N ASN A 115 8.92 2.64 -6.47
CA ASN A 115 9.14 3.99 -6.97
C ASN A 115 8.82 5.09 -5.95
N ALA A 116 7.86 4.84 -5.07
CA ALA A 116 7.38 5.82 -4.10
C ALA A 116 7.19 5.22 -2.71
N VAL A 117 7.57 5.97 -1.69
CA VAL A 117 7.28 5.64 -0.28
C VAL A 117 5.91 6.19 0.07
N GLY A 118 5.04 5.35 0.62
CA GLY A 118 3.70 5.71 1.02
C GLY A 118 3.36 5.29 2.44
N THR A 119 2.08 5.39 2.77
CA THR A 119 1.54 5.04 4.07
C THR A 119 0.15 4.43 3.94
N VAL A 120 -0.16 3.49 4.82
CA VAL A 120 -1.51 2.94 4.97
C VAL A 120 -2.42 3.95 5.67
N LEU A 121 -3.50 4.36 5.01
CA LEU A 121 -4.44 5.38 5.52
C LEU A 121 -5.74 4.80 6.09
N TYR A 122 -5.73 3.50 6.41
CA TYR A 122 -6.91 2.80 6.92
C TYR A 122 -6.54 1.77 8.00
N GLY A 123 -7.38 1.70 9.02
CA GLY A 123 -7.43 0.56 9.92
C GLY A 123 -8.79 0.44 10.60
N GLU A 124 -9.19 -0.78 10.90
CA GLU A 124 -10.43 -1.07 11.61
C GLU A 124 -10.30 -0.60 13.07
N ALA A 125 -11.29 0.17 13.52
CA ALA A 125 -11.39 0.55 14.92
C ALA A 125 -11.53 -0.71 15.77
N THR A 126 -10.46 -1.06 16.49
CA THR A 126 -10.55 -2.05 17.56
C THR A 126 -11.09 -1.30 18.78
N LEU A 127 -12.28 -1.71 19.26
CA LEU A 127 -12.82 -1.20 20.52
C LEU A 127 -11.71 -1.31 21.57
N LYS A 128 -11.31 -0.17 22.14
CA LYS A 128 -10.46 -0.18 23.33
C LYS A 128 -11.21 -0.99 24.38
N GLY A 129 -10.67 -2.13 24.78
CA GLY A 129 -11.10 -2.80 26.01
C GLY A 129 -11.08 -1.79 27.14
N GLY A 130 -12.15 -1.77 27.94
CA GLY A 130 -12.42 -0.80 29.00
C GLY A 130 -11.38 -0.74 30.11
#